data_AF-A0A955PJL3-F1
#
_entry.id   AF-A0A955PJL3-F1
#
_cell.length_a   1.000
_cell.length_b   1.000
_cell.length_c   1.000
_cell.angle_alpha   90.00
_cell.angle_beta   90.00
_cell.angle_gamma   90.00
#
_symmetry.space_group_name_H-M   'P 1'
#
loop_
_entity.id
_entity.type
_entity.pdbx_description
1 polymer ?
#
loop_
_entity_poly.entity_id
_entity_poly.type
_entity_poly.pdbx_seq_one_letter_code
_entity_poly.pdbx_strand_id
1 'polypeptide(L)'
;SAVVATSQGQRALYTEEAAEVWFTDYGIGHLENGRAVISIDSLFAETVNLEEPYHVFVQLNDSESEGVAVEEKTATSFTVVELRSGDSNAEFSYRIVAKRRGFEEVRLEERPNL
;
A
#
# COMPACT_ATOMS: atom_id res chain seq x y z
N SER A 1 -8.36 -15.90 -8.65
CA SER A 1 -7.24 -16.51 -9.41
C SER A 1 -7.23 -15.98 -10.84
N ALA A 2 -6.09 -16.06 -11.51
CA ALA A 2 -5.92 -15.70 -12.91
C ALA A 2 -5.09 -16.78 -13.62
N VAL A 3 -5.19 -16.88 -14.95
CA VAL A 3 -4.31 -17.72 -15.76
C VAL A 3 -3.50 -16.81 -16.68
N VAL A 4 -2.17 -16.94 -16.63
CA VAL A 4 -1.24 -16.07 -17.36
C VAL A 4 -0.32 -16.92 -18.24
N ALA A 5 -0.06 -16.44 -19.46
CA ALA A 5 0.88 -17.08 -20.37
C ALA A 5 2.34 -16.82 -19.96
N THR A 6 3.19 -17.85 -20.04
CA THR A 6 4.64 -17.73 -19.80
C THR A 6 5.41 -18.45 -20.90
N SER A 7 6.74 -18.28 -20.93
CA SER A 7 7.64 -19.03 -21.82
C SER A 7 7.58 -20.56 -21.60
N GLN A 8 7.03 -21.01 -20.48
CA GLN A 8 6.87 -22.42 -20.12
C GLN A 8 5.39 -22.87 -20.16
N GLY A 9 4.52 -22.13 -20.85
CA GLY A 9 3.09 -22.40 -20.97
C GLY A 9 2.24 -21.62 -19.95
N GLN A 10 0.96 -21.97 -19.87
CA GLN A 10 0.01 -21.29 -18.98
C GLN A 10 0.31 -21.61 -17.50
N ARG A 11 0.15 -20.62 -16.63
CA ARG A 11 0.30 -20.76 -15.18
C ARG A 11 -0.91 -20.17 -14.47
N ALA A 12 -1.45 -20.92 -13.51
CA ALA A 12 -2.46 -20.42 -12.60
C ALA A 12 -1.80 -19.59 -11.51
N LEU A 13 -2.31 -18.38 -11.30
CA LEU A 13 -1.95 -17.49 -10.19
C LEU A 13 -3.11 -17.43 -9.20
N TYR A 14 -2.77 -17.48 -7.92
CA TYR A 14 -3.74 -17.45 -6.82
C TYR A 14 -3.69 -16.10 -6.10
N THR A 15 -4.79 -15.77 -5.44
CA THR A 15 -4.93 -14.54 -4.67
C THR A 15 -4.55 -14.83 -3.22
N GLU A 16 -3.95 -13.85 -2.54
CA GLU A 16 -3.75 -13.89 -1.10
C GLU A 16 -5.08 -13.59 -0.40
N GLU A 17 -5.46 -14.40 0.59
CA GLU A 17 -6.66 -14.20 1.39
C GLU A 17 -6.29 -13.54 2.73
N ALA A 18 -7.13 -12.61 3.19
CA ALA A 18 -6.93 -11.90 4.45
C ALA A 18 -8.07 -12.18 5.44
N ALA A 19 -7.80 -11.98 6.74
CA ALA A 19 -8.80 -12.17 7.79
C ALA A 19 -9.92 -11.10 7.75
N GLU A 20 -9.67 -9.97 7.10
CA GLU A 20 -10.57 -8.83 6.92
C GLU A 20 -10.56 -8.38 5.45
N VAL A 21 -11.50 -7.51 5.07
CA VAL A 21 -11.69 -7.07 3.67
C VAL A 21 -10.79 -5.88 3.32
N TRP A 22 -9.53 -6.15 2.98
CA TRP A 22 -8.52 -5.14 2.61
C TRP A 22 -8.40 -4.97 1.09
N PHE A 23 -8.25 -3.73 0.63
CA PHE A 23 -7.78 -3.39 -0.72
C PHE A 23 -6.42 -2.71 -0.67
N THR A 24 -5.66 -2.87 -1.76
CA THR A 24 -4.30 -2.38 -1.86
C THR A 24 -4.08 -1.58 -3.13
N ASP A 25 -3.32 -0.49 -3.02
CA ASP A 25 -2.77 0.24 -4.16
C ASP A 25 -1.25 0.31 -4.04
N TYR A 26 -0.56 0.27 -5.18
CA TYR A 26 0.89 0.22 -5.27
C TYR A 26 1.40 1.38 -6.09
N GLY A 27 2.50 1.98 -5.66
CA GLY A 27 3.14 3.03 -6.43
C GLY A 27 4.62 3.19 -6.11
N ILE A 28 5.22 4.11 -6.85
CA ILE A 28 6.61 4.52 -6.70
C ILE A 28 6.63 6.00 -6.32
N GLY A 29 7.47 6.37 -5.37
CA GLY A 29 7.73 7.75 -4.98
C GLY A 29 9.22 8.05 -5.03
N HIS A 30 9.56 9.33 -5.01
CA HIS A 30 10.93 9.82 -4.91
C HIS A 30 11.01 10.81 -3.78
N LEU A 31 12.04 10.67 -2.94
CA LEU A 31 12.38 11.71 -1.98
C LEU A 31 12.93 12.94 -2.73
N GLU A 32 12.60 14.12 -2.24
CA GLU A 32 13.19 15.38 -2.65
C GLU A 32 13.76 16.04 -1.39
N ASN A 33 15.08 16.00 -1.23
CA ASN A 33 15.77 16.41 0.01
C ASN A 33 15.16 15.72 1.23
N GLY A 34 15.14 14.38 1.19
CA GLY A 34 14.71 13.51 2.27
C GLY A 34 13.22 13.52 2.58
N ARG A 35 12.39 14.15 1.76
CA ARG A 35 10.93 14.21 1.97
C ARG A 35 10.17 13.97 0.68
N ALA A 36 9.06 13.26 0.76
CA ALA A 36 8.09 13.11 -0.33
C ALA A 36 6.67 13.23 0.21
N VAL A 37 5.81 13.96 -0.49
CA VAL A 37 4.36 13.95 -0.24
C VAL A 37 3.71 13.17 -1.37
N ILE A 38 3.07 12.06 -1.01
CA ILE A 38 2.41 11.17 -1.97
C ILE A 38 0.92 11.41 -1.91
N SER A 39 0.32 11.76 -3.05
CA SER A 39 -1.14 11.86 -3.18
C SER A 39 -1.73 10.47 -3.38
N ILE A 40 -2.84 10.20 -2.69
CA ILE A 40 -3.63 8.99 -2.90
C ILE A 40 -4.56 9.23 -4.08
N ASP A 41 -4.61 8.28 -5.02
CA ASP A 41 -5.52 8.38 -6.16
C ASP A 41 -6.97 8.48 -5.67
N SER A 42 -7.70 9.49 -6.17
CA SER A 42 -9.06 9.77 -5.72
C SER A 42 -10.03 8.64 -6.02
N LEU A 43 -9.86 7.94 -7.15
CA LEU A 43 -10.71 6.80 -7.51
C LEU A 43 -10.43 5.61 -6.60
N PHE A 44 -9.16 5.35 -6.24
CA PHE A 44 -8.86 4.35 -5.21
C PHE A 44 -9.49 4.72 -3.87
N ALA A 45 -9.39 6.00 -3.44
CA ALA A 45 -9.95 6.49 -2.18
C ALA A 45 -11.49 6.36 -2.09
N GLU A 46 -12.20 6.32 -3.23
CA GLU A 46 -13.63 6.01 -3.27
C GLU A 46 -13.94 4.55 -2.89
N THR A 47 -13.00 3.61 -3.10
CA THR A 47 -13.19 2.17 -2.88
C THR A 47 -12.88 1.72 -1.43
N VAL A 48 -12.11 2.52 -0.70
CA VAL A 48 -11.64 2.21 0.66
C VAL A 48 -12.09 3.27 1.66
N ASN A 49 -11.96 2.96 2.95
CA ASN A 49 -12.13 3.92 4.03
C ASN A 49 -10.77 4.33 4.60
N LEU A 50 -10.37 5.58 4.32
CA LEU A 50 -9.11 6.17 4.78
C LEU A 50 -9.29 7.07 6.01
N GLU A 51 -10.52 7.21 6.52
CA GLU A 51 -10.81 7.88 7.79
C GLU A 51 -10.54 6.96 8.99
N GLU A 52 -10.49 5.65 8.75
CA GLU A 52 -10.05 4.63 9.71
C GLU A 52 -8.55 4.35 9.58
N PRO A 53 -7.90 3.74 10.59
CA PRO A 53 -6.50 3.36 10.49
C PRO A 53 -6.22 2.49 9.25
N TYR A 54 -5.34 3.00 8.38
CA TYR A 54 -4.83 2.28 7.21
C TYR A 54 -3.31 2.18 7.25
N HIS A 55 -2.75 1.25 6.47
CA HIS A 55 -1.31 1.01 6.42
C HIS A 55 -0.71 1.62 5.16
N VAL A 56 0.51 2.12 5.32
CA VAL A 56 1.40 2.45 4.21
C VAL A 56 2.72 1.76 4.51
N PHE A 57 3.10 0.83 3.65
CA PHE A 57 4.40 0.19 3.71
C PHE A 57 5.30 0.83 2.67
N VAL A 58 6.50 1.22 3.07
CA VAL A 58 7.49 1.83 2.18
C VAL A 58 8.74 0.97 2.18
N GLN A 59 9.27 0.73 0.98
CA GLN A 59 10.54 0.06 0.76
C GLN A 59 11.42 0.98 -0.08
N LEU A 60 12.51 1.46 0.53
CA LEU A 60 13.55 2.17 -0.19
C LEU A 60 14.22 1.25 -1.22
N ASN A 61 14.50 1.79 -2.40
CA ASN A 61 15.25 1.10 -3.47
C ASN A 61 16.73 1.54 -3.50
N ASP A 62 17.22 2.16 -2.42
CA ASP A 62 18.58 2.68 -2.27
C ASP A 62 19.25 2.08 -1.02
N SER A 63 20.54 1.72 -1.13
CA SER A 63 21.36 1.18 -0.05
C SER A 63 21.94 2.25 0.87
N GLU A 64 21.95 3.52 0.46
CA GLU A 64 22.65 4.59 1.18
C GLU A 64 21.80 5.25 2.29
N SER A 65 20.49 4.99 2.32
CA SER A 65 19.57 5.58 3.30
C SER A 65 19.36 4.67 4.51
N GLU A 66 19.33 5.25 5.71
CA GLU A 66 19.16 4.53 6.98
C GLU A 66 17.69 4.22 7.32
N GLY A 67 16.78 4.44 6.36
CA GLY A 67 15.36 4.15 6.51
C GLY A 67 14.48 5.40 6.36
N VAL A 68 13.17 5.16 6.37
CA VAL A 68 12.14 6.19 6.27
C VAL A 68 11.04 5.98 7.29
N ALA A 69 10.33 7.04 7.62
CA ALA A 69 9.07 7.03 8.35
C ALA A 69 7.92 7.47 7.43
N VAL A 70 6.72 6.97 7.71
CA VAL A 70 5.48 7.50 7.11
C VAL A 70 4.77 8.35 8.15
N GLU A 71 4.51 9.60 7.81
CA GLU A 71 3.91 10.62 8.67
C GLU A 71 2.71 11.27 7.96
N GLU A 72 1.95 12.08 8.71
CA GLU A 72 0.90 12.95 8.17
C GLU A 72 -0.09 12.23 7.25
N LYS A 73 -0.46 11.00 7.61
CA LYS A 73 -1.46 10.20 6.91
C LYS A 73 -2.84 10.88 6.96
N THR A 74 -3.42 11.11 5.78
CA THR A 74 -4.77 11.65 5.58
C THR A 74 -5.51 10.85 4.50
N ALA A 75 -6.80 11.13 4.32
CA ALA A 75 -7.58 10.51 3.26
C ALA A 75 -7.12 10.86 1.82
N THR A 76 -6.26 11.87 1.65
CA THR A 76 -5.81 12.32 0.32
C THR A 76 -4.31 12.20 0.12
N SER A 77 -3.52 12.03 1.17
CA SER A 77 -2.06 11.96 1.06
C SER A 77 -1.40 11.32 2.28
N PHE A 78 -0.11 11.02 2.13
CA PHE A 78 0.80 10.74 3.23
C PHE A 78 2.19 11.32 2.92
N THR A 79 2.98 11.53 3.95
CA THR A 79 4.36 12.01 3.83
C THR A 79 5.32 10.88 4.12
N VAL A 80 6.35 10.71 3.28
CA VAL A 80 7.52 9.87 3.57
C VAL A 80 8.70 10.77 3.92
N VAL A 81 9.36 10.50 5.05
CA VAL A 81 10.49 11.28 5.56
C VAL A 81 11.67 10.36 5.83
N GLU A 82 12.84 10.72 5.31
CA GLU A 82 14.09 10.03 5.58
C GLU A 82 14.56 10.27 7.03
N LEU A 83 15.11 9.22 7.66
CA LEU A 83 15.59 9.29 9.03
C LEU A 83 16.93 10.01 9.21
N ARG A 84 17.75 10.16 8.16
CA ARG A 84 19.12 10.72 8.23
C ARG A 84 19.22 12.17 7.77
N SER A 85 18.62 13.10 8.51
CA SER A 85 18.76 14.56 8.36
C SER A 85 18.39 15.20 7.01
N GLY A 86 17.86 14.42 6.05
CA GLY A 86 17.02 14.94 4.97
C GLY A 86 17.71 15.33 3.67
N ASP A 87 18.68 14.55 3.17
CA ASP A 87 19.38 14.88 1.93
C ASP A 87 19.18 13.83 0.81
N SER A 88 18.53 12.69 1.10
CA SER A 88 18.32 11.66 0.08
C SER A 88 17.31 12.07 -0.99
N ASN A 89 17.56 11.61 -2.20
CA ASN A 89 16.62 11.67 -3.31
C ASN A 89 16.25 10.27 -3.82
N ALA A 90 16.28 9.29 -2.92
CA ALA A 90 16.05 7.89 -3.24
C ALA A 90 14.64 7.66 -3.79
N GLU A 91 14.57 6.76 -4.78
CA GLU A 91 13.32 6.13 -5.17
C GLU A 91 12.89 5.13 -4.10
N PHE A 92 11.58 5.03 -3.89
CA PHE A 92 10.99 4.01 -3.04
C PHE A 92 9.71 3.45 -3.64
N SER A 93 9.44 2.19 -3.34
CA SER A 93 8.14 1.57 -3.59
C SER A 93 7.25 1.75 -2.37
N TYR A 94 5.95 1.95 -2.58
CA TYR A 94 4.98 1.95 -1.49
C TYR A 94 3.76 1.07 -1.80
N ARG A 95 3.12 0.60 -0.73
CA ARG A 95 1.82 -0.08 -0.76
C ARG A 95 0.89 0.52 0.28
N ILE A 96 -0.24 1.04 -0.18
CA ILE A 96 -1.35 1.46 0.67
C ILE A 96 -2.23 0.23 0.90
N VAL A 97 -2.64 -0.01 2.15
CA VAL A 97 -3.57 -1.11 2.51
C VAL A 97 -4.66 -0.53 3.40
N ALA A 98 -5.89 -0.50 2.90
CA ALA A 98 -7.03 0.11 3.58
C ALA A 98 -8.28 -0.78 3.48
N LYS A 99 -9.16 -0.71 4.48
CA LYS A 99 -10.37 -1.53 4.51
C LYS A 99 -11.32 -1.08 3.40
N ARG A 100 -11.98 -2.03 2.76
CA ARG A 100 -13.01 -1.75 1.76
C ARG A 100 -14.14 -0.95 2.40
N ARG A 101 -14.52 0.15 1.74
CA ARG A 101 -15.60 1.02 2.20
C ARG A 101 -16.90 0.23 2.37
N GLY A 102 -17.52 0.33 3.54
CA GLY A 102 -18.77 -0.35 3.91
C GLY A 102 -18.60 -1.79 4.42
N PHE A 103 -17.37 -2.28 4.57
CA PHE A 103 -17.05 -3.64 5.06
C PHE A 103 -15.97 -3.62 6.13
N GLU A 104 -15.82 -2.50 6.83
CA GLU A 104 -14.73 -2.24 7.77
C GLU A 104 -14.74 -3.20 8.97
N GLU A 105 -15.91 -3.68 9.37
CA GLU A 105 -16.09 -4.57 10.53
C GLU A 105 -16.11 -6.07 10.17
N VAL A 106 -15.99 -6.41 8.89
CA VAL A 106 -16.04 -7.81 8.45
C VAL A 106 -14.71 -8.50 8.74
N ARG A 107 -14.77 -9.52 9.60
CA ARG A 107 -13.60 -10.32 9.98
C ARG A 107 -13.97 -11.77 10.26
N LEU A 108 -13.39 -12.70 9.49
CA LEU A 108 -13.53 -14.15 9.67
C LEU A 108 -14.98 -14.59 9.97
N GLU A 109 -15.93 -14.15 9.16
CA GLU A 109 -17.34 -14.51 9.34
C GLU A 109 -17.52 -16.03 9.28
N GLU A 110 -18.40 -16.53 10.16
CA GLU A 110 -18.76 -17.94 10.15
C GLU A 110 -19.47 -18.26 8.83
N ARG A 111 -18.95 -19.25 8.11
CA ARG A 111 -19.65 -19.79 6.94
C ARG A 111 -20.64 -20.84 7.43
N PRO A 112 -21.97 -20.64 7.31
CA PRO A 112 -22.93 -21.66 7.69
C PRO A 112 -22.66 -22.93 6.88
N ASN A 113 -22.79 -24.08 7.53
CA ASN A 113 -22.60 -25.39 6.89
C ASN A 113 -23.43 -25.47 5.60
N LEU A 114 -22.78 -25.89 4.50
CA LEU A 114 -23.39 -26.15 3.19
C LEU A 114 -24.36 -27.34 3.25
#